data_AF-A0A804UMF6-F1
#
_entry.id   AF-A0A804UMF6-F1
#
_cell.length_a   1.000
_cell.length_b   1.000
_cell.length_c   1.000
_cell.angle_alpha   90.00
_cell.angle_beta   90.00
_cell.angle_gamma   90.00
#
_symmetry.space_group_name_H-M   'P 1'
#
loop_
_entity.id
_entity.type
_entity.pdbx_description
1 polymer ?
#
loop_
_entity_poly.entity_id
_entity_poly.type
_entity_poly.pdbx_seq_one_letter_code
_entity_poly.pdbx_strand_id
1 'polypeptide(L)'
;MTSYKKVVYLDADTIVVKSIEDLFKCGKFCGNLKHSERMNSGVMVVEPSETLFNDMIKKMDQLPSYTGGDQGFLNSYYSDFANSRVYEPDSPLTPEPATQRLSTLYNADVGLYMLANKWMVDEKELRIIHYTLGPLKPWDWFTAWLVKPVETWQDIRQKLEESLPGTGGGRNPHDQLVVKILFILPFCLLLFGYYQSCFQTDKELVSIRSLCAFARRARHKYKSEESLPSYSVVGSSSAFGISSQRLSNGHLKLPSYFGAIAVLVCFVSAGFSLAFAFAIIPRQVMPWTGLLLMLEWTFVAFFLLFGSYLRFVYRWGSISANHVGFSNSDSSENHMGPGHQRNMSDCDMDATFYWIGMASIATITVLLPTILGITALFTKLGLMVAGGIVLASFMTYAAEHLAISVFNKGQKYRNASRTRSFCF
;
A
#
# COMPACT_ATOMS: atom_id res chain seq x y z
N MET A 1 10.29 23.71 -35.96
CA MET A 1 11.60 23.06 -35.70
C MET A 1 12.42 22.85 -36.98
N THR A 2 12.11 23.53 -38.09
CA THR A 2 12.83 23.40 -39.38
C THR A 2 14.25 23.97 -39.37
N SER A 3 14.64 24.69 -38.31
CA SER A 3 16.02 25.10 -38.05
C SER A 3 16.95 23.94 -37.67
N TYR A 4 16.40 22.77 -37.31
CA TYR A 4 17.19 21.58 -36.97
C TYR A 4 17.26 20.64 -38.17
N LYS A 5 18.46 20.10 -38.45
CA LYS A 5 18.64 19.07 -39.48
C LYS A 5 17.96 17.75 -39.11
N LYS A 6 17.98 17.40 -37.82
CA LYS A 6 17.43 16.15 -37.30
C LYS A 6 17.05 16.33 -35.83
N VAL A 7 15.97 15.67 -35.43
CA VAL A 7 15.44 15.71 -34.07
C VAL A 7 15.21 14.28 -33.61
N VAL A 8 15.60 13.98 -32.37
CA VAL A 8 15.22 12.74 -31.69
C VAL A 8 14.07 13.08 -30.75
N TYR A 9 12.90 12.51 -31.02
CA TYR A 9 11.73 12.60 -30.17
C TYR A 9 11.73 11.44 -29.17
N LEU A 10 11.47 11.76 -27.90
CA LEU A 10 11.37 10.83 -26.79
C LEU A 10 10.10 11.14 -26.00
N ASP A 11 9.25 10.14 -25.76
CA ASP A 11 8.11 10.30 -24.86
C ASP A 11 8.57 10.60 -23.43
N ALA A 12 7.74 11.33 -22.68
CA ALA A 12 8.06 11.77 -21.32
C ALA A 12 8.23 10.63 -20.31
N ASP A 13 7.79 9.42 -20.64
CA ASP A 13 7.95 8.18 -19.87
C ASP A 13 9.03 7.27 -20.47
N THR A 14 10.00 7.85 -21.16
CA THR A 14 11.25 7.18 -21.56
C THR A 14 12.41 7.65 -20.70
N ILE A 15 13.45 6.81 -20.59
CA ILE A 15 14.68 7.18 -19.92
C ILE A 15 15.90 6.69 -20.69
N VAL A 16 16.85 7.60 -20.88
CA VAL A 16 18.12 7.35 -21.56
C VAL A 16 19.14 6.85 -20.53
N VAL A 17 19.65 5.64 -20.73
CA VAL A 17 20.62 4.99 -19.83
C VAL A 17 22.04 4.92 -20.41
N LYS A 18 22.18 5.19 -21.72
CA LYS A 18 23.46 5.30 -22.44
C LYS A 18 23.37 6.38 -23.52
N SER A 19 24.51 6.78 -24.08
CA SER A 19 24.54 7.70 -25.22
C SER A 19 23.69 7.20 -26.40
N ILE A 20 22.95 8.12 -26.99
CA ILE A 20 22.06 7.91 -28.15
C ILE A 20 22.44 8.85 -29.31
N GLU A 21 23.64 9.43 -29.29
CA GLU A 21 24.09 10.38 -30.32
C GLU A 21 24.16 9.74 -31.72
N ASP A 22 24.35 8.42 -31.78
CA ASP A 22 24.30 7.69 -33.03
C ASP A 22 22.92 7.73 -33.70
N LEU A 23 21.83 7.97 -32.97
CA LEU A 23 20.50 8.14 -33.60
C LEU A 23 20.45 9.30 -34.60
N PHE A 24 21.31 10.32 -34.46
CA PHE A 24 21.38 11.43 -35.44
C PHE A 24 21.94 11.01 -36.81
N LYS A 25 22.44 9.78 -36.96
CA LYS A 25 22.87 9.20 -38.24
C LYS A 25 21.82 8.28 -38.87
N CYS A 26 20.72 8.00 -38.17
CA CYS A 26 19.60 7.23 -38.72
C CYS A 26 18.93 7.98 -39.89
N GLY A 27 18.14 7.31 -40.73
CA GLY A 27 17.46 7.93 -41.88
C GLY A 27 16.49 9.08 -41.54
N LYS A 28 15.71 9.51 -42.54
CA LYS A 28 14.82 10.67 -42.41
C LYS A 28 13.70 10.47 -41.38
N PHE A 29 13.19 9.26 -41.26
CA PHE A 29 12.24 8.86 -40.23
C PHE A 29 12.63 7.51 -39.65
N CYS A 30 12.88 7.44 -38.35
CA CYS A 30 13.18 6.19 -37.67
C CYS A 30 12.29 5.99 -36.47
N GLY A 31 11.93 4.74 -36.21
CA GLY A 31 11.13 4.32 -35.06
C GLY A 31 11.37 2.85 -34.74
N ASN A 32 10.98 2.39 -33.58
CA ASN A 32 11.10 0.98 -33.22
C ASN A 32 9.84 0.21 -33.64
N LEU A 33 10.01 -1.00 -34.17
CA LEU A 33 8.90 -1.96 -34.25
C LEU A 33 8.77 -2.67 -32.90
N LYS A 34 7.55 -2.68 -32.36
CA LYS A 34 7.22 -3.48 -31.17
C LYS A 34 7.00 -4.94 -31.57
N HIS A 35 6.11 -5.66 -30.88
CA HIS A 35 5.79 -7.07 -31.12
C HIS A 35 4.81 -7.29 -32.30
N SER A 36 4.92 -6.50 -33.36
CA SER A 36 4.07 -6.59 -34.56
C SER A 36 4.70 -5.82 -35.73
N GLU A 37 4.01 -5.78 -36.88
CA GLU A 37 4.34 -4.92 -38.03
C GLU A 37 4.07 -3.43 -37.76
N ARG A 38 3.73 -3.05 -36.53
CA ARG A 38 3.45 -1.66 -36.14
C ARG A 38 4.58 -1.04 -35.35
N MET A 39 4.91 0.20 -35.68
CA MET A 39 5.89 0.98 -34.94
C MET A 39 5.32 1.56 -33.65
N ASN A 40 6.23 1.76 -32.70
CA ASN A 40 6.02 2.55 -31.50
C ASN A 40 6.56 3.96 -31.70
N SER A 41 5.74 4.96 -31.38
CA SER A 41 6.07 6.38 -31.56
C SER A 41 6.79 7.01 -30.37
N GLY A 42 7.03 6.28 -29.28
CA GLY A 42 7.67 6.86 -28.09
C GLY A 42 9.16 7.13 -28.22
N VAL A 43 9.82 6.57 -29.23
CA VAL A 43 11.18 6.96 -29.62
C VAL A 43 11.23 7.05 -31.14
N MET A 44 11.49 8.25 -31.66
CA MET A 44 11.58 8.50 -33.08
C MET A 44 12.76 9.40 -33.44
N VAL A 45 13.31 9.20 -34.62
CA VAL A 45 14.22 10.15 -35.28
C VAL A 45 13.46 10.78 -36.44
N VAL A 46 13.47 12.10 -36.54
CA VAL A 46 12.75 12.81 -37.59
C VAL A 46 13.63 13.88 -38.25
N GLU A 47 13.57 13.97 -39.57
CA GLU A 47 14.02 15.11 -40.38
C GLU A 47 12.88 16.14 -40.43
N PRO A 48 12.99 17.29 -39.75
CA PRO A 48 11.93 18.29 -39.75
C PRO A 48 11.70 18.84 -41.16
N SER A 49 10.46 18.78 -41.63
CA SER A 49 10.07 19.28 -42.95
C SER A 49 8.68 19.89 -42.90
N GLU A 50 8.57 21.16 -43.31
CA GLU A 50 7.28 21.86 -43.40
C GLU A 50 6.36 21.23 -44.46
N THR A 51 6.93 20.76 -45.57
CA THR A 51 6.15 20.08 -46.61
C THR A 51 5.57 18.77 -46.10
N LEU A 52 6.37 17.97 -45.38
CA LEU A 52 5.94 16.72 -44.77
C LEU A 52 4.88 16.95 -43.69
N PHE A 53 5.07 17.97 -42.84
CA PHE A 53 4.09 18.35 -41.82
C PHE A 53 2.74 18.72 -42.44
N ASN A 54 2.74 19.61 -43.44
CA ASN A 54 1.51 20.03 -44.11
C ASN A 54 0.81 18.87 -44.84
N ASP A 55 1.55 17.91 -45.38
CA ASP A 55 0.98 16.68 -45.95
C ASP A 55 0.35 15.79 -44.88
N MET A 56 1.03 15.59 -43.73
CA MET A 56 0.47 14.85 -42.60
C MET A 56 -0.82 15.48 -42.06
N ILE A 57 -0.85 16.81 -41.90
CA ILE A 57 -2.06 17.52 -41.46
C ILE A 57 -3.23 17.30 -42.42
N LYS A 58 -3.01 17.40 -43.74
CA LYS A 58 -4.08 17.16 -44.75
C LYS A 58 -4.62 15.74 -44.70
N LYS A 59 -3.80 14.77 -44.32
CA LYS A 59 -4.17 13.35 -44.23
C LYS A 59 -4.75 12.95 -42.87
N MET A 60 -4.77 13.84 -41.88
CA MET A 60 -5.24 13.55 -40.53
C MET A 60 -6.70 13.06 -40.51
N ASP A 61 -7.57 13.69 -41.32
CA ASP A 61 -8.98 13.30 -41.45
C ASP A 61 -9.21 12.20 -42.51
N GLN A 62 -8.17 11.80 -43.24
CA GLN A 62 -8.26 10.85 -44.36
C GLN A 62 -7.77 9.46 -43.98
N LEU A 63 -6.75 9.39 -43.11
CA LEU A 63 -6.14 8.13 -42.69
C LEU A 63 -6.71 7.69 -41.33
N PRO A 64 -6.99 6.39 -41.15
CA PRO A 64 -7.46 5.88 -39.87
C PRO A 64 -6.36 5.94 -38.81
N SER A 65 -6.73 6.22 -37.55
CA SER A 65 -5.86 6.03 -36.39
C SER A 65 -6.47 4.98 -35.46
N TYR A 66 -5.90 3.77 -35.44
CA TYR A 66 -6.42 2.66 -34.63
C TYR A 66 -6.27 2.86 -33.12
N THR A 67 -5.43 3.81 -32.68
CA THR A 67 -5.28 4.17 -31.26
C THR A 67 -6.04 5.45 -30.89
N GLY A 68 -6.55 6.21 -31.87
CA GLY A 68 -7.03 7.57 -31.67
C GLY A 68 -5.90 8.59 -31.35
N GLY A 69 -4.63 8.16 -31.38
CA GLY A 69 -3.46 8.98 -31.09
C GLY A 69 -2.46 9.05 -32.24
N ASP A 70 -1.27 9.57 -31.93
CA ASP A 70 -0.12 9.73 -32.83
C ASP A 70 0.36 8.39 -33.41
N GLN A 71 0.53 7.37 -32.56
CA GLN A 71 1.03 6.07 -33.01
C GLN A 71 0.15 5.47 -34.09
N GLY A 72 -1.17 5.57 -33.94
CA GLY A 72 -2.13 5.03 -34.89
C GLY A 72 -2.06 5.73 -36.23
N PHE A 73 -2.05 7.06 -36.23
CA PHE A 73 -1.95 7.87 -37.44
C PHE A 73 -0.61 7.64 -38.15
N LEU A 74 0.51 7.69 -37.42
CA LEU A 74 1.84 7.54 -38.00
C LEU A 74 2.01 6.16 -38.66
N ASN A 75 1.47 5.08 -38.06
CA ASN A 75 1.48 3.75 -38.68
C ASN A 75 0.67 3.69 -39.98
N SER A 76 -0.43 4.42 -40.08
CA SER A 76 -1.22 4.51 -41.32
C SER A 76 -0.52 5.38 -42.37
N TYR A 77 0.14 6.45 -41.94
CA TYR A 77 0.89 7.36 -42.83
C TYR A 77 2.13 6.67 -43.42
N TYR A 78 2.88 5.95 -42.59
CA TYR A 78 4.02 5.14 -43.00
C TYR A 78 3.65 3.65 -43.09
N SER A 79 2.69 3.31 -43.96
CA SER A 79 2.14 1.94 -44.08
C SER A 79 3.20 0.87 -44.36
N ASP A 80 4.26 1.22 -45.10
CA ASP A 80 5.35 0.30 -45.45
C ASP A 80 6.50 0.31 -44.43
N PHE A 81 6.35 0.98 -43.29
CA PHE A 81 7.41 1.13 -42.29
C PHE A 81 7.98 -0.21 -41.83
N ALA A 82 7.13 -1.24 -41.72
CA ALA A 82 7.53 -2.59 -41.32
C ALA A 82 8.65 -3.18 -42.21
N ASN A 83 8.65 -2.83 -43.50
CA ASN A 83 9.61 -3.29 -44.49
C ASN A 83 10.92 -2.48 -44.50
N SER A 84 11.02 -1.44 -43.67
CA SER A 84 12.22 -0.60 -43.60
C SER A 84 13.42 -1.40 -43.08
N ARG A 85 14.63 -1.04 -43.50
CA ARG A 85 15.86 -1.69 -43.01
C ARG A 85 16.12 -1.35 -41.55
N VAL A 86 16.72 -2.27 -40.81
CA VAL A 86 17.21 -1.98 -39.46
C VAL A 86 18.35 -0.96 -39.53
N TYR A 87 18.33 0.00 -38.62
CA TYR A 87 19.41 0.96 -38.47
C TYR A 87 20.62 0.30 -37.80
N GLU A 88 21.76 0.35 -38.49
CA GLU A 88 23.07 -0.13 -38.02
C GLU A 88 24.02 1.06 -37.93
N PRO A 89 24.41 1.51 -36.71
CA PRO A 89 25.25 2.69 -36.52
C PRO A 89 26.60 2.66 -37.24
N ASP A 90 27.17 1.47 -37.38
CA ASP A 90 28.50 1.24 -37.96
C ASP A 90 28.48 1.08 -39.49
N SER A 91 27.28 1.04 -40.09
CA SER A 91 27.07 0.82 -41.53
C SER A 91 26.06 1.83 -42.11
N PRO A 92 26.41 3.13 -42.18
CA PRO A 92 25.51 4.15 -42.69
C PRO A 92 25.23 3.96 -44.19
N LEU A 93 23.97 4.13 -44.59
CA LEU A 93 23.53 3.96 -45.97
C LEU A 93 23.61 5.27 -46.76
N THR A 94 24.08 5.19 -48.01
CA THR A 94 24.08 6.30 -48.97
C THR A 94 23.38 5.87 -50.28
N PRO A 95 22.37 6.61 -50.77
CA PRO A 95 21.74 7.79 -50.14
C PRO A 95 21.02 7.45 -48.84
N GLU A 96 20.78 8.47 -48.01
CA GLU A 96 20.07 8.31 -46.73
C GLU A 96 18.64 7.77 -46.98
N PRO A 97 18.23 6.69 -46.29
CA PRO A 97 16.93 6.08 -46.48
C PRO A 97 15.80 6.98 -45.94
N ALA A 98 14.64 6.93 -46.59
CA ALA A 98 13.45 7.64 -46.15
C ALA A 98 12.96 7.14 -44.77
N THR A 99 13.01 5.84 -44.54
CA THR A 99 12.61 5.21 -43.28
C THR A 99 13.62 4.14 -42.83
N GLN A 100 13.83 3.99 -41.52
CA GLN A 100 14.61 2.90 -40.93
C GLN A 100 14.02 2.43 -39.59
N ARG A 101 14.26 1.16 -39.26
CA ARG A 101 13.81 0.55 -37.99
C ARG A 101 14.89 0.65 -36.93
N LEU A 102 14.56 1.21 -35.79
CA LEU A 102 15.39 1.17 -34.60
C LEU A 102 15.32 -0.23 -33.96
N SER A 103 16.47 -0.73 -33.51
CA SER A 103 16.54 -1.90 -32.65
C SER A 103 15.83 -1.66 -31.30
N THR A 104 15.36 -2.72 -30.65
CA THR A 104 14.76 -2.68 -29.30
C THR A 104 15.69 -2.07 -28.25
N LEU A 105 17.01 -2.01 -28.50
CA LEU A 105 17.99 -1.31 -27.65
C LEU A 105 17.64 0.18 -27.44
N TYR A 106 17.03 0.82 -28.44
CA TYR A 106 16.66 2.24 -28.41
C TYR A 106 15.21 2.48 -27.99
N ASN A 107 14.42 1.46 -27.71
CA ASN A 107 13.04 1.61 -27.25
C ASN A 107 12.61 0.34 -26.51
N ALA A 108 13.26 0.07 -25.37
CA ALA A 108 13.06 -1.15 -24.62
C ALA A 108 11.75 -1.08 -23.83
N ASP A 109 10.81 -1.94 -24.19
CA ASP A 109 9.44 -1.91 -23.68
C ASP A 109 9.34 -2.59 -22.30
N VAL A 110 9.02 -1.80 -21.27
CA VAL A 110 8.82 -2.30 -19.89
C VAL A 110 7.60 -3.24 -19.79
N GLY A 111 6.56 -3.04 -20.58
CA GLY A 111 5.43 -3.95 -20.66
C GLY A 111 5.84 -5.35 -21.13
N LEU A 112 6.70 -5.44 -22.15
CA LEU A 112 7.25 -6.72 -22.61
C LEU A 112 8.18 -7.36 -21.57
N TYR A 113 9.01 -6.53 -20.90
CA TYR A 113 9.83 -6.99 -19.78
C TYR A 113 8.97 -7.64 -18.69
N MET A 114 7.81 -7.09 -18.38
CA MET A 114 6.94 -7.62 -17.32
C MET A 114 6.25 -8.93 -17.69
N LEU A 115 6.00 -9.18 -18.98
CA LEU A 115 5.52 -10.47 -19.46
C LEU A 115 6.62 -11.54 -19.46
N ALA A 116 7.84 -11.19 -19.84
CA ALA A 116 8.93 -12.13 -20.00
C ALA A 116 9.82 -12.31 -18.75
N ASN A 117 9.69 -11.40 -17.78
CA ASN A 117 10.57 -11.26 -16.61
C ASN A 117 12.07 -11.13 -16.95
N LYS A 118 12.39 -10.68 -18.16
CA LYS A 118 13.76 -10.45 -18.64
C LYS A 118 13.74 -9.52 -19.86
N TRP A 119 14.84 -8.82 -20.10
CA TRP A 119 15.04 -8.11 -21.35
C TRP A 119 15.23 -9.10 -22.51
N MET A 120 14.70 -8.79 -23.69
CA MET A 120 14.89 -9.59 -24.91
C MET A 120 16.24 -9.34 -25.58
N VAL A 121 17.03 -8.43 -25.00
CA VAL A 121 18.35 -7.97 -25.45
C VAL A 121 19.29 -7.97 -24.25
N ASP A 122 20.59 -7.85 -24.48
CA ASP A 122 21.54 -7.66 -23.39
C ASP A 122 21.21 -6.36 -22.65
N GLU A 123 20.94 -6.47 -21.35
CA GLU A 123 20.64 -5.35 -20.46
C GLU A 123 21.78 -4.33 -20.48
N LYS A 124 23.02 -4.81 -20.59
CA LYS A 124 24.19 -3.94 -20.66
C LYS A 124 24.20 -3.12 -21.92
N GLU A 125 23.50 -3.49 -23.00
CA GLU A 125 23.49 -2.74 -24.27
C GLU A 125 22.27 -1.83 -24.43
N LEU A 126 21.35 -1.83 -23.46
CA LEU A 126 20.20 -0.95 -23.47
C LEU A 126 20.62 0.52 -23.53
N ARG A 127 19.87 1.30 -24.31
CA ARG A 127 20.09 2.74 -24.48
C ARG A 127 18.92 3.57 -24.00
N ILE A 128 17.71 3.14 -24.31
CA ILE A 128 16.48 3.81 -23.88
C ILE A 128 15.48 2.77 -23.37
N ILE A 129 14.94 3.02 -22.18
CA ILE A 129 13.87 2.24 -21.56
C ILE A 129 12.57 3.04 -21.66
N HIS A 130 11.49 2.42 -22.09
CA HIS A 130 10.18 3.05 -22.29
C HIS A 130 9.13 2.39 -21.39
N TYR A 131 8.54 3.19 -20.49
CA TYR A 131 7.55 2.77 -19.50
C TYR A 131 6.12 2.73 -20.05
N THR A 132 5.90 1.81 -20.99
CA THR A 132 4.68 1.63 -21.80
C THR A 132 3.46 1.08 -21.03
N LEU A 133 3.58 0.74 -19.75
CA LEU A 133 2.49 0.21 -18.95
C LEU A 133 1.54 1.34 -18.52
N GLY A 134 0.43 1.48 -19.26
CA GLY A 134 -0.51 2.60 -19.23
C GLY A 134 -0.84 3.25 -17.87
N PRO A 135 -1.22 2.52 -16.81
CA PRO A 135 -1.50 3.12 -15.50
C PRO A 135 -0.28 3.14 -14.55
N LEU A 136 0.81 2.45 -14.90
CA LEU A 136 1.95 2.21 -14.03
C LEU A 136 3.14 3.05 -14.51
N LYS A 137 3.13 4.33 -14.11
CA LYS A 137 4.19 5.25 -14.48
C LYS A 137 5.31 5.27 -13.44
N PRO A 138 6.56 5.50 -13.86
CA PRO A 138 7.73 5.32 -12.99
C PRO A 138 7.88 6.42 -11.92
N TRP A 139 7.23 7.57 -12.11
CA TRP A 139 7.18 8.64 -11.12
C TRP A 139 6.18 8.36 -9.98
N ASP A 140 5.28 7.40 -10.15
CA ASP A 140 4.36 6.99 -9.09
C ASP A 140 5.08 6.10 -8.08
N TRP A 141 5.11 6.53 -6.82
CA TRP A 141 5.83 5.83 -5.75
C TRP A 141 5.42 4.35 -5.60
N PHE A 142 4.15 4.03 -5.88
CA PHE A 142 3.62 2.67 -5.74
C PHE A 142 4.09 1.75 -6.88
N THR A 143 4.42 2.30 -8.05
CA THR A 143 4.82 1.51 -9.23
C THR A 143 6.14 0.77 -8.99
N ALA A 144 7.07 1.36 -8.24
CA ALA A 144 8.34 0.72 -7.87
C ALA A 144 8.16 -0.59 -7.10
N TRP A 145 7.06 -0.74 -6.38
CA TRP A 145 6.74 -1.97 -5.65
C TRP A 145 6.22 -3.07 -6.56
N LEU A 146 5.74 -2.74 -7.76
CA LEU A 146 5.14 -3.67 -8.71
C LEU A 146 6.09 -3.98 -9.88
N VAL A 147 6.81 -2.97 -10.38
CA VAL A 147 7.55 -3.00 -11.64
C VAL A 147 9.05 -2.79 -11.40
N LYS A 148 9.88 -3.74 -11.81
CA LYS A 148 11.32 -3.79 -11.49
C LYS A 148 12.17 -2.68 -12.13
N PRO A 149 12.02 -2.31 -13.43
CA PRO A 149 12.89 -1.30 -14.04
C PRO A 149 12.77 0.11 -13.44
N VAL A 150 11.78 0.37 -12.58
CA VAL A 150 11.55 1.68 -11.95
C VAL A 150 12.72 2.14 -11.09
N GLU A 151 13.53 1.21 -10.55
CA GLU A 151 14.75 1.56 -9.81
C GLU A 151 15.69 2.41 -10.67
N THR A 152 15.90 2.02 -11.94
CA THR A 152 16.71 2.79 -12.90
C THR A 152 16.17 4.20 -13.10
N TRP A 153 14.85 4.37 -13.13
CA TRP A 153 14.23 5.70 -13.19
C TRP A 153 14.54 6.51 -11.94
N GLN A 154 14.37 5.94 -10.75
CA GLN A 154 14.59 6.65 -9.49
C GLN A 154 16.07 7.02 -9.30
N ASP A 155 17.00 6.15 -9.68
CA ASP A 155 18.44 6.40 -9.61
C ASP A 155 18.90 7.56 -10.47
N ILE A 156 18.35 7.67 -11.68
CA ILE A 156 18.62 8.80 -12.58
C ILE A 156 17.90 10.05 -12.09
N ARG A 157 16.62 9.93 -11.71
CA ARG A 157 15.81 11.04 -11.18
C ARG A 157 16.52 11.75 -10.03
N GLN A 158 17.11 11.02 -9.08
CA GLN A 158 17.81 11.59 -7.93
C GLN A 158 19.06 12.39 -8.29
N LYS A 159 19.69 12.09 -9.44
CA LYS A 159 20.89 12.78 -9.93
C LYS A 159 20.57 14.01 -10.77
N LEU A 160 19.30 14.24 -11.11
CA LEU A 160 18.91 15.38 -11.92
C LEU A 160 19.18 16.69 -11.17
N GLU A 161 19.88 17.58 -11.86
CA GLU A 161 20.10 18.94 -11.42
C GLU A 161 18.78 19.70 -11.32
N GLU A 162 18.84 20.80 -10.58
CA GLU A 162 17.71 21.67 -10.37
C GLU A 162 17.42 22.47 -11.64
N SER A 163 16.23 22.28 -12.23
CA SER A 163 15.75 23.09 -13.34
C SER A 163 15.04 24.37 -12.88
N LEU A 164 14.42 24.32 -11.69
CA LEU A 164 13.70 25.41 -11.02
C LEU A 164 13.92 25.28 -9.51
N PRO A 165 13.87 26.37 -8.72
CA PRO A 165 14.08 26.30 -7.27
C PRO A 165 13.19 25.24 -6.58
N GLY A 166 13.82 24.32 -5.87
CA GLY A 166 13.24 23.16 -5.20
C GLY A 166 12.98 21.92 -6.07
N THR A 167 13.35 21.89 -7.36
CA THR A 167 13.06 20.75 -8.25
C THR A 167 14.16 19.71 -8.39
N GLY A 168 15.35 19.96 -7.84
CA GLY A 168 16.48 19.03 -7.87
C GLY A 168 16.09 17.63 -7.39
N GLY A 169 16.56 16.59 -8.09
CA GLY A 169 16.17 15.21 -7.81
C GLY A 169 14.70 14.88 -8.18
N GLY A 170 14.07 15.68 -9.04
CA GLY A 170 12.65 15.57 -9.40
C GLY A 170 11.71 15.84 -8.22
N ARG A 171 12.09 16.73 -7.30
CA ARG A 171 11.30 17.09 -6.12
C ARG A 171 10.31 18.22 -6.45
N ASN A 172 9.33 18.39 -5.57
CA ASN A 172 8.37 19.49 -5.64
C ASN A 172 8.22 20.10 -4.23
N PRO A 173 8.43 21.41 -4.03
CA PRO A 173 8.29 22.06 -2.73
C PRO A 173 6.93 21.82 -2.05
N HIS A 174 5.85 21.80 -2.83
CA HIS A 174 4.51 21.54 -2.29
C HIS A 174 4.38 20.11 -1.77
N ASP A 175 4.82 19.12 -2.53
CA ASP A 175 4.77 17.71 -2.11
C ASP A 175 5.66 17.48 -0.89
N GLN A 176 6.81 18.14 -0.81
CA GLN A 176 7.70 18.09 0.36
C GLN A 176 7.02 18.64 1.61
N LEU A 177 6.28 19.74 1.49
CA LEU A 177 5.51 20.30 2.60
C LEU A 177 4.42 19.34 3.06
N VAL A 178 3.65 18.78 2.11
CA VAL A 178 2.60 17.78 2.41
C VAL A 178 3.19 16.57 3.14
N VAL A 179 4.28 16.00 2.62
CA VAL A 179 4.97 14.86 3.25
C VAL A 179 5.40 15.18 4.67
N LYS A 180 5.99 16.37 4.92
CA LYS A 180 6.37 16.78 6.27
C LYS A 180 5.18 16.87 7.22
N ILE A 181 4.05 17.44 6.76
CA ILE A 181 2.81 17.52 7.55
C ILE A 181 2.29 16.11 7.86
N LEU A 182 2.26 15.23 6.86
CA LEU A 182 1.77 13.85 7.01
C LEU A 182 2.62 13.03 7.99
N PHE A 183 3.92 13.28 8.07
CA PHE A 183 4.78 12.66 9.08
C PHE A 183 4.57 13.23 10.49
N ILE A 184 4.37 14.53 10.64
CA ILE A 184 4.28 15.19 11.96
C ILE A 184 2.90 14.95 12.59
N LEU A 185 1.83 14.94 11.79
CA LEU A 185 0.46 14.95 12.26
C LEU A 185 0.09 13.72 13.14
N PRO A 186 0.47 12.47 12.82
CA PRO A 186 0.22 11.33 13.69
C PRO A 186 0.86 11.49 15.07
N PHE A 187 2.09 12.01 15.16
CA PHE A 187 2.72 12.31 16.45
C PHE A 187 1.97 13.39 17.21
N CYS A 188 1.50 14.45 16.54
CA CYS A 188 0.67 15.47 17.17
C CYS A 188 -0.66 14.90 17.69
N LEU A 189 -1.31 14.00 16.95
CA LEU A 189 -2.54 13.33 17.38
C LEU A 189 -2.30 12.42 18.58
N LEU A 190 -1.19 11.68 18.60
CA LEU A 190 -0.79 10.84 19.74
C LEU A 190 -0.46 11.70 20.97
N LEU A 191 0.29 12.79 20.80
CA LEU A 191 0.62 13.72 21.88
C LEU A 191 -0.62 14.43 22.44
N PHE A 192 -1.54 14.86 21.58
CA PHE A 192 -2.79 15.49 22.00
C PHE A 192 -3.71 14.48 22.69
N GLY A 193 -3.85 13.27 22.15
CA GLY A 193 -4.60 12.18 22.78
C GLY A 193 -4.02 11.78 24.14
N TYR A 194 -2.69 11.67 24.24
CA TYR A 194 -1.99 11.44 25.50
C TYR A 194 -2.20 12.59 26.49
N TYR A 195 -2.07 13.84 26.04
CA TYR A 195 -2.27 15.02 26.88
C TYR A 195 -3.70 15.13 27.39
N GLN A 196 -4.70 14.89 26.54
CA GLN A 196 -6.11 14.87 26.91
C GLN A 196 -6.43 13.74 27.91
N SER A 197 -5.81 12.57 27.74
CA SER A 197 -5.89 11.48 28.71
C SER A 197 -5.24 11.88 30.04
N CYS A 198 -4.06 12.51 30.02
CA CYS A 198 -3.38 12.97 31.23
C CYS A 198 -4.16 14.07 31.97
N PHE A 199 -4.79 15.00 31.26
CA PHE A 199 -5.56 16.11 31.87
C PHE A 199 -6.90 15.64 32.46
N GLN A 200 -7.47 14.53 31.98
CA GLN A 200 -8.62 13.89 32.61
C GLN A 200 -8.25 13.04 33.83
N THR A 201 -6.97 12.71 34.01
CA THR A 201 -6.44 11.99 35.18
C THR A 201 -5.37 12.82 35.88
N ASP A 202 -5.80 13.81 36.67
CA ASP A 202 -4.94 14.54 37.61
C ASP A 202 -4.51 13.69 38.84
N LYS A 203 -4.40 12.38 38.65
CA LYS A 203 -3.78 11.40 39.55
C LYS A 203 -3.30 10.25 38.69
N GLU A 204 -2.02 10.26 38.30
CA GLU A 204 -1.16 9.07 38.04
C GLU A 204 0.16 9.54 37.41
N LEU A 205 0.91 10.38 38.12
CA LEU A 205 2.35 10.57 37.90
C LEU A 205 3.11 9.33 38.44
N VAL A 206 2.83 8.14 37.91
CA VAL A 206 3.46 6.87 38.38
C VAL A 206 3.92 5.96 37.22
N SER A 207 3.71 6.34 35.96
CA SER A 207 4.00 5.47 34.81
C SER A 207 5.51 5.18 34.56
N ILE A 208 6.44 5.92 35.17
CA ILE A 208 7.89 5.64 35.02
C ILE A 208 8.41 4.63 36.07
N ARG A 209 7.63 4.31 37.12
CA ARG A 209 8.03 3.32 38.13
C ARG A 209 7.77 1.85 37.73
N SER A 210 6.94 1.58 36.72
CA SER A 210 6.53 0.21 36.37
C SER A 210 7.56 -0.57 35.53
N LEU A 211 8.33 0.11 34.67
CA LEU A 211 9.40 -0.51 33.87
C LEU A 211 10.57 -1.00 34.74
N CYS A 212 10.96 -0.25 35.78
CA CYS A 212 11.96 -0.69 36.76
C CYS A 212 11.45 -1.79 37.72
N ALA A 213 10.13 -2.00 37.82
CA ALA A 213 9.55 -3.10 38.58
C ALA A 213 9.49 -4.40 37.74
N PHE A 214 9.28 -4.28 36.42
CA PHE A 214 9.34 -5.39 35.46
C PHE A 214 10.74 -6.02 35.40
N ALA A 215 11.79 -5.20 35.30
CA ALA A 215 13.18 -5.69 35.31
C ALA A 215 13.57 -6.40 36.62
N ARG A 216 13.01 -5.97 37.76
CA ARG A 216 13.23 -6.63 39.06
C ARG A 216 12.48 -7.95 39.21
N ARG A 217 11.28 -8.10 38.62
CA ARG A 217 10.50 -9.35 38.66
C ARG A 217 10.98 -10.41 37.68
N ALA A 218 11.40 -10.03 36.47
CA ALA A 218 12.01 -10.96 35.52
C ALA A 218 13.30 -11.58 36.09
N ARG A 219 14.09 -10.78 36.82
CA ARG A 219 15.30 -11.25 37.53
C ARG A 219 15.01 -12.20 38.70
N HIS A 220 13.86 -12.06 39.35
CA HIS A 220 13.42 -12.95 40.44
C HIS A 220 12.87 -14.29 39.91
N LYS A 221 12.15 -14.27 38.77
CA LYS A 221 11.54 -15.47 38.18
C LYS A 221 12.55 -16.42 37.51
N TYR A 222 13.74 -15.92 37.17
CA TYR A 222 14.84 -16.74 36.64
C TYR A 222 15.73 -17.36 37.75
N LYS A 223 15.53 -16.98 39.03
CA LYS A 223 16.38 -17.40 40.15
C LYS A 223 15.72 -18.43 41.10
N SER A 224 14.49 -18.84 40.81
CA SER A 224 13.79 -19.90 41.55
C SER A 224 13.67 -21.15 40.68
N GLU A 225 14.54 -22.13 40.93
CA GLU A 225 14.32 -23.51 40.51
C GLU A 225 13.04 -24.03 41.17
N GLU A 226 12.03 -24.36 40.38
CA GLU A 226 10.97 -25.28 40.81
C GLU A 226 10.38 -26.01 39.60
N SER A 227 10.13 -27.30 39.81
CA SER A 227 10.06 -28.38 38.84
C SER A 227 8.78 -28.42 37.99
N LEU A 228 8.94 -28.93 36.77
CA LEU A 228 7.89 -29.18 35.76
C LEU A 228 6.87 -30.24 36.23
N PRO A 229 5.55 -30.05 36.03
CA PRO A 229 4.59 -31.14 36.08
C PRO A 229 4.53 -31.88 34.75
N SER A 230 4.58 -33.20 34.87
CA SER A 230 4.61 -34.22 33.82
C SER A 230 3.36 -34.27 32.93
N TYR A 231 3.60 -34.65 31.68
CA TYR A 231 2.62 -35.00 30.65
C TYR A 231 1.63 -36.08 31.13
N SER A 232 0.34 -35.87 30.87
CA SER A 232 -0.62 -36.97 30.74
C SER A 232 -1.34 -36.89 29.39
N VAL A 233 -1.41 -38.08 28.80
CA VAL A 233 -1.79 -38.50 27.44
C VAL A 233 -3.10 -37.87 26.92
N VAL A 234 -3.04 -37.29 25.71
CA VAL A 234 -4.20 -36.93 24.90
C VAL A 234 -4.73 -38.17 24.20
N GLY A 235 -5.94 -38.61 24.56
CA GLY A 235 -6.72 -39.55 23.76
C GLY A 235 -7.53 -38.80 22.70
N SER A 236 -7.32 -39.15 21.43
CA SER A 236 -8.14 -38.71 20.30
C SER A 236 -9.59 -39.17 20.46
N SER A 237 -10.54 -38.24 20.35
CA SER A 237 -11.83 -38.52 19.73
C SER A 237 -12.39 -37.29 19.04
N SER A 238 -12.53 -37.43 17.73
CA SER A 238 -13.27 -36.58 16.82
C SER A 238 -14.77 -36.67 17.10
N ALA A 239 -15.40 -35.56 17.46
CA ALA A 239 -16.84 -35.39 17.33
C ALA A 239 -17.17 -33.90 17.14
N PHE A 240 -17.63 -33.57 15.93
CA PHE A 240 -18.41 -32.37 15.66
C PHE A 240 -19.66 -32.40 16.57
N GLY A 241 -19.71 -31.51 17.54
CA GLY A 241 -20.84 -31.35 18.45
C GLY A 241 -21.11 -29.88 18.70
N ILE A 242 -22.19 -29.37 18.09
CA ILE A 242 -22.78 -28.08 18.40
C ILE A 242 -23.19 -28.11 19.88
N SER A 243 -22.40 -27.48 20.77
CA SER A 243 -22.75 -27.34 22.18
C SER A 243 -23.26 -25.93 22.45
N SER A 244 -24.59 -25.77 22.34
CA SER A 244 -25.31 -24.67 22.94
C SER A 244 -25.26 -24.79 24.47
N GLN A 245 -24.20 -24.29 25.11
CA GLN A 245 -24.21 -24.10 26.56
C GLN A 245 -25.06 -22.87 26.89
N ARG A 246 -26.32 -23.14 27.26
CA ARG A 246 -27.18 -22.22 28.03
C ARG A 246 -26.51 -21.96 29.38
N LEU A 247 -25.86 -20.80 29.52
CA LEU A 247 -25.64 -20.20 30.82
C LEU A 247 -26.82 -19.26 31.09
N SER A 248 -27.75 -19.73 31.92
CA SER A 248 -28.86 -18.94 32.45
C SER A 248 -28.33 -18.02 33.54
N ASN A 249 -28.15 -16.74 33.21
CA ASN A 249 -28.32 -15.59 34.11
C ASN A 249 -28.51 -14.36 33.22
N GLY A 250 -29.47 -13.48 33.55
CA GLY A 250 -30.05 -12.42 32.73
C GLY A 250 -29.10 -11.42 32.05
N HIS A 251 -28.34 -11.88 31.06
CA HIS A 251 -27.61 -11.03 30.12
C HIS A 251 -28.41 -10.92 28.83
N LEU A 252 -28.55 -9.69 28.31
CA LEU A 252 -29.17 -9.42 27.02
C LEU A 252 -28.54 -10.35 25.96
N LYS A 253 -29.32 -11.22 25.32
CA LYS A 253 -28.85 -12.05 24.21
C LYS A 253 -28.43 -11.12 23.08
N LEU A 254 -27.14 -11.12 22.76
CA LEU A 254 -26.61 -10.38 21.62
C LEU A 254 -27.30 -10.88 20.34
N PRO A 255 -27.79 -9.99 19.45
CA PRO A 255 -28.44 -10.44 18.22
C PRO A 255 -27.51 -11.33 17.40
N SER A 256 -28.06 -12.38 16.77
CA SER A 256 -27.28 -13.35 15.98
C SER A 256 -26.50 -12.72 14.82
N TYR A 257 -26.94 -11.56 14.32
CA TYR A 257 -26.31 -10.82 13.24
C TYR A 257 -25.22 -9.84 13.70
N PHE A 258 -24.99 -9.69 15.01
CA PHE A 258 -24.06 -8.69 15.54
C PHE A 258 -22.60 -8.90 15.07
N GLY A 259 -22.13 -10.15 15.09
CA GLY A 259 -20.79 -10.49 14.58
C GLY A 259 -20.63 -10.11 13.11
N ALA A 260 -21.63 -10.43 12.27
CA ALA A 260 -21.63 -10.09 10.86
C ALA A 260 -21.59 -8.57 10.61
N ILE A 261 -22.29 -7.77 11.42
CA ILE A 261 -22.21 -6.29 11.34
C ILE A 261 -20.80 -5.81 11.70
N ALA A 262 -20.18 -6.36 12.74
CA ALA A 262 -18.82 -5.98 13.14
C ALA A 262 -17.80 -6.27 12.03
N VAL A 263 -17.91 -7.42 11.38
CA VAL A 263 -17.10 -7.80 10.22
C VAL A 263 -17.31 -6.82 9.06
N LEU A 264 -18.57 -6.52 8.71
CA LEU A 264 -18.88 -5.56 7.64
C LEU A 264 -18.27 -4.18 7.92
N VAL A 265 -18.46 -3.64 9.12
CA VAL A 265 -17.91 -2.34 9.53
C VAL A 265 -16.38 -2.35 9.51
N CYS A 266 -15.75 -3.47 9.91
CA CYS A 266 -14.30 -3.65 9.82
C CYS A 266 -13.79 -3.53 8.37
N PHE A 267 -14.37 -4.27 7.42
CA PHE A 267 -13.94 -4.22 6.02
C PHE A 267 -14.23 -2.88 5.35
N VAL A 268 -15.38 -2.26 5.64
CA VAL A 268 -15.70 -0.91 5.15
C VAL A 268 -14.68 0.11 5.68
N SER A 269 -14.35 0.02 6.98
CA SER A 269 -13.33 0.89 7.58
C SER A 269 -11.98 0.68 6.91
N ALA A 270 -11.54 -0.56 6.73
CA ALA A 270 -10.25 -0.87 6.10
C ALA A 270 -10.16 -0.40 4.65
N GLY A 271 -11.22 -0.63 3.86
CA GLY A 271 -11.29 -0.15 2.47
C GLY A 271 -11.24 1.37 2.37
N PHE A 272 -12.00 2.07 3.23
CA PHE A 272 -11.95 3.53 3.29
C PHE A 272 -10.58 4.04 3.74
N SER A 273 -9.96 3.42 4.75
CA SER A 273 -8.64 3.81 5.25
C SER A 273 -7.56 3.67 4.18
N LEU A 274 -7.59 2.58 3.41
CA LEU A 274 -6.67 2.38 2.28
C LEU A 274 -6.89 3.45 1.20
N ALA A 275 -8.14 3.69 0.79
CA ALA A 275 -8.45 4.69 -0.23
C ALA A 275 -8.06 6.12 0.23
N PHE A 276 -8.31 6.44 1.50
CA PHE A 276 -7.93 7.70 2.12
C PHE A 276 -6.41 7.90 2.12
N ALA A 277 -5.65 6.88 2.53
CA ALA A 277 -4.19 6.94 2.51
C ALA A 277 -3.63 7.17 1.09
N PHE A 278 -4.16 6.48 0.08
CA PHE A 278 -3.77 6.72 -1.32
C PHE A 278 -4.11 8.14 -1.81
N ALA A 279 -5.22 8.72 -1.34
CA ALA A 279 -5.67 10.04 -1.78
C ALA A 279 -4.83 11.20 -1.20
N ILE A 280 -4.31 11.06 0.02
CA ILE A 280 -3.54 12.13 0.69
C ILE A 280 -2.05 12.12 0.36
N ILE A 281 -1.49 10.96 -0.07
CA ILE A 281 -0.07 10.83 -0.34
C ILE A 281 0.23 11.33 -1.77
N PRO A 282 1.14 12.31 -1.94
CA PRO A 282 1.50 12.79 -3.28
C PRO A 282 2.10 11.67 -4.13
N ARG A 283 1.73 11.62 -5.41
CA ARG A 283 2.16 10.56 -6.34
C ARG A 283 3.68 10.52 -6.55
N GLN A 284 4.32 11.69 -6.60
CA GLN A 284 5.73 11.85 -6.97
C GLN A 284 6.68 11.89 -5.76
N VAL A 285 6.48 11.03 -4.77
CA VAL A 285 7.43 10.86 -3.65
C VAL A 285 8.40 9.71 -3.89
N MET A 286 9.39 9.54 -3.01
CA MET A 286 10.25 8.35 -3.07
C MET A 286 9.45 7.09 -2.74
N PRO A 287 9.72 5.94 -3.40
CA PRO A 287 8.96 4.70 -3.19
C PRO A 287 8.78 4.28 -1.72
N TRP A 288 9.85 4.35 -0.94
CA TRP A 288 9.84 4.04 0.49
C TRP A 288 9.04 5.04 1.32
N THR A 289 9.17 6.34 1.03
CA THR A 289 8.38 7.38 1.70
C THR A 289 6.89 7.16 1.46
N GLY A 290 6.50 6.90 0.21
CA GLY A 290 5.13 6.59 -0.13
C GLY A 290 4.60 5.35 0.59
N LEU A 291 5.37 4.25 0.60
CA LEU A 291 4.97 3.02 1.28
C LEU A 291 4.81 3.19 2.80
N LEU A 292 5.75 3.87 3.46
CA LEU A 292 5.70 4.10 4.90
C LEU A 292 4.48 4.95 5.27
N LEU A 293 4.27 6.07 4.57
CA LEU A 293 3.09 6.91 4.78
C LEU A 293 1.80 6.16 4.49
N MET A 294 1.80 5.28 3.48
CA MET A 294 0.64 4.48 3.11
C MET A 294 0.25 3.53 4.24
N LEU A 295 1.21 2.80 4.80
CA LEU A 295 0.98 1.91 5.93
C LEU A 295 0.54 2.70 7.16
N GLU A 296 1.26 3.76 7.51
CA GLU A 296 0.97 4.62 8.67
C GLU A 296 -0.46 5.18 8.60
N TRP A 297 -0.82 5.85 7.51
CA TRP A 297 -2.13 6.49 7.37
C TRP A 297 -3.28 5.51 7.18
N THR A 298 -3.02 4.35 6.57
CA THR A 298 -4.02 3.26 6.53
C THR A 298 -4.31 2.79 7.94
N PHE A 299 -3.28 2.53 8.75
CA PHE A 299 -3.47 2.10 10.13
C PHE A 299 -4.12 3.19 10.97
N VAL A 300 -3.61 4.43 10.97
CA VAL A 300 -4.19 5.55 11.74
C VAL A 300 -5.66 5.74 11.41
N ALA A 301 -6.03 5.81 10.12
CA ALA A 301 -7.43 5.95 9.72
C ALA A 301 -8.27 4.73 10.14
N PHE A 302 -7.73 3.52 10.03
CA PHE A 302 -8.45 2.29 10.40
C PHE A 302 -8.68 2.20 11.91
N PHE A 303 -7.66 2.53 12.71
CA PHE A 303 -7.74 2.64 14.17
C PHE A 303 -8.79 3.67 14.58
N LEU A 304 -8.84 4.84 13.93
CA LEU A 304 -9.84 5.86 14.23
C LEU A 304 -11.25 5.40 13.88
N LEU A 305 -11.47 4.84 12.69
CA LEU A 305 -12.78 4.41 12.21
C LEU A 305 -13.28 3.17 12.96
N PHE A 306 -12.56 2.06 12.90
CA PHE A 306 -13.00 0.83 13.55
C PHE A 306 -12.92 0.94 15.08
N GLY A 307 -11.93 1.67 15.62
CA GLY A 307 -11.88 2.00 17.05
C GLY A 307 -13.05 2.87 17.50
N SER A 308 -13.53 3.81 16.67
CA SER A 308 -14.77 4.57 16.98
C SER A 308 -16.01 3.67 17.04
N TYR A 309 -16.11 2.70 16.13
CA TYR A 309 -17.16 1.68 16.15
C TYR A 309 -17.08 0.83 17.42
N LEU A 310 -15.90 0.37 17.82
CA LEU A 310 -15.73 -0.39 19.07
C LEU A 310 -16.10 0.44 20.31
N ARG A 311 -15.76 1.74 20.33
CA ARG A 311 -16.22 2.66 21.40
C ARG A 311 -17.74 2.81 21.44
N PHE A 312 -18.39 2.84 20.28
CA PHE A 312 -19.85 2.81 20.19
C PHE A 312 -20.43 1.50 20.74
N VAL A 313 -19.86 0.36 20.34
CA VAL A 313 -20.24 -0.98 20.84
C VAL A 313 -20.08 -1.09 22.37
N TYR A 314 -18.99 -0.55 22.92
CA TYR A 314 -18.77 -0.49 24.36
C TYR A 314 -19.89 0.28 25.08
N ARG A 315 -20.22 1.48 24.58
CA ARG A 315 -21.30 2.33 25.13
C ARG A 315 -22.65 1.64 25.02
N TRP A 316 -22.92 0.99 23.89
CA TRP A 316 -24.12 0.20 23.70
C TRP A 316 -24.23 -0.91 24.76
N GLY A 317 -23.16 -1.67 24.99
CA GLY A 317 -23.13 -2.71 26.02
C GLY A 317 -23.45 -2.14 27.42
N SER A 318 -22.88 -0.99 27.75
CA SER A 318 -23.13 -0.30 29.02
C SER A 318 -24.57 0.21 29.16
N ILE A 319 -25.19 0.73 28.09
CA ILE A 319 -26.60 1.15 28.10
C ILE A 319 -27.54 -0.05 28.23
N SER A 320 -27.23 -1.14 27.52
CA SER A 320 -28.04 -2.37 27.55
C SER A 320 -28.11 -3.00 28.94
N ALA A 321 -27.05 -2.86 29.74
CA ALA A 321 -27.07 -3.28 31.15
C ALA A 321 -28.05 -2.47 32.02
N ASN A 322 -28.33 -1.21 31.69
CA ASN A 322 -29.26 -0.36 32.45
C ASN A 322 -30.72 -0.79 32.31
N HIS A 323 -31.10 -1.32 31.13
CA HIS A 323 -32.47 -1.78 30.88
C HIS A 323 -32.80 -3.07 31.62
N VAL A 324 -31.81 -3.93 31.89
CA VAL A 324 -32.00 -5.16 32.68
C VAL A 324 -32.03 -4.86 34.17
N GLY A 325 -31.24 -3.89 34.64
CA GLY A 325 -31.23 -3.47 36.05
C GLY A 325 -32.50 -2.76 36.54
N PHE A 326 -33.37 -2.30 35.64
CA PHE A 326 -34.64 -1.65 36.01
C PHE A 326 -35.83 -2.62 36.14
N SER A 327 -35.69 -3.90 35.72
CA SER A 327 -36.81 -4.86 35.77
C SER A 327 -36.82 -5.78 37.00
N ASN A 328 -35.79 -5.75 37.84
CA ASN A 328 -35.75 -6.53 39.08
C ASN A 328 -35.68 -5.59 40.28
N SER A 329 -36.84 -5.03 40.64
CA SER A 329 -37.08 -4.48 41.97
C SER A 329 -37.59 -5.62 42.85
N ASP A 330 -36.71 -6.52 43.29
CA ASP A 330 -37.01 -7.41 44.40
C ASP A 330 -35.86 -7.40 45.40
N SER A 331 -36.22 -7.00 46.60
CA SER A 331 -35.41 -6.94 47.80
C SER A 331 -34.89 -8.32 48.22
N SER A 332 -33.57 -8.47 48.42
CA SER A 332 -33.05 -9.20 49.57
C SER A 332 -31.51 -9.10 49.70
N GLU A 333 -31.12 -8.73 50.93
CA GLU A 333 -29.97 -9.19 51.71
C GLU A 333 -28.51 -8.86 51.30
N ASN A 334 -27.93 -8.08 52.23
CA ASN A 334 -26.52 -7.77 52.40
C ASN A 334 -25.70 -9.02 52.74
N HIS A 335 -24.68 -9.31 51.93
CA HIS A 335 -23.47 -9.99 52.42
C HIS A 335 -22.22 -9.34 51.85
N MET A 336 -21.53 -8.55 52.68
CA MET A 336 -20.17 -8.09 52.44
C MET A 336 -19.19 -9.25 52.70
N GLY A 337 -18.62 -9.82 51.64
CA GLY A 337 -17.41 -10.64 51.71
C GLY A 337 -16.18 -9.82 51.28
N PRO A 338 -15.01 -9.97 51.93
CA PRO A 338 -13.82 -9.16 51.62
C PRO A 338 -13.16 -9.65 50.33
N GLY A 339 -13.64 -9.17 49.19
CA GLY A 339 -13.02 -9.38 47.89
C GLY A 339 -11.75 -8.54 47.77
N HIS A 340 -10.59 -9.20 47.76
CA HIS A 340 -9.32 -8.59 47.40
C HIS A 340 -9.42 -7.94 46.00
N GLN A 341 -9.56 -6.61 45.97
CA GLN A 341 -9.43 -5.82 44.76
C GLN A 341 -7.99 -5.93 44.24
N ARG A 342 -7.76 -6.82 43.27
CA ARG A 342 -6.60 -6.73 42.38
C ARG A 342 -6.76 -5.45 41.55
N ASN A 343 -6.19 -4.36 42.05
CA ASN A 343 -5.88 -3.18 41.26
C ASN A 343 -4.77 -3.53 40.25
N MET A 344 -5.14 -4.22 39.17
CA MET A 344 -4.36 -4.23 37.94
C MET A 344 -4.99 -3.19 37.00
N SER A 345 -4.13 -2.30 36.49
CA SER A 345 -4.38 -1.51 35.29
C SER A 345 -4.45 -2.50 34.13
N ASP A 346 -5.63 -3.03 33.83
CA ASP A 346 -5.86 -3.91 32.67
C ASP A 346 -5.76 -3.07 31.39
N CYS A 347 -4.55 -2.92 30.85
CA CYS A 347 -4.42 -2.71 29.41
C CYS A 347 -5.07 -3.92 28.72
N ASP A 348 -5.94 -3.67 27.76
CA ASP A 348 -6.67 -4.71 27.03
C ASP A 348 -5.70 -5.52 26.14
N MET A 349 -5.09 -6.55 26.75
CA MET A 349 -4.09 -7.41 26.12
C MET A 349 -4.65 -8.13 24.88
N ASP A 350 -5.93 -8.48 24.90
CA ASP A 350 -6.62 -9.13 23.78
C ASP A 350 -6.79 -8.17 22.59
N ALA A 351 -7.26 -6.94 22.85
CA ALA A 351 -7.38 -5.93 21.80
C ALA A 351 -6.01 -5.62 21.17
N THR A 352 -4.99 -5.45 22.01
CA THR A 352 -3.62 -5.19 21.57
C THR A 352 -3.10 -6.31 20.65
N PHE A 353 -3.37 -7.58 21.01
CA PHE A 353 -3.00 -8.73 20.19
C PHE A 353 -3.66 -8.70 18.80
N TYR A 354 -4.97 -8.42 18.73
CA TYR A 354 -5.67 -8.34 17.45
C TYR A 354 -5.17 -7.19 16.56
N TRP A 355 -4.95 -6.02 17.15
CA TRP A 355 -4.42 -4.86 16.42
C TRP A 355 -3.02 -5.10 15.87
N ILE A 356 -2.10 -5.61 16.70
CA ILE A 356 -0.75 -5.97 16.27
C ILE A 356 -0.80 -7.07 15.22
N GLY A 357 -1.63 -8.10 15.41
CA GLY A 357 -1.81 -9.18 14.45
C GLY A 357 -2.25 -8.68 13.07
N MET A 358 -3.28 -7.83 13.01
CA MET A 358 -3.75 -7.22 11.76
C MET A 358 -2.63 -6.40 11.09
N ALA A 359 -1.93 -5.56 11.86
CA ALA A 359 -0.87 -4.71 11.35
C ALA A 359 0.33 -5.51 10.83
N SER A 360 0.76 -6.55 11.57
CA SER A 360 1.86 -7.43 11.16
C SER A 360 1.52 -8.21 9.90
N ILE A 361 0.33 -8.83 9.81
CA ILE A 361 -0.07 -9.59 8.62
C ILE A 361 -0.18 -8.66 7.40
N ALA A 362 -0.76 -7.48 7.55
CA ALA A 362 -0.86 -6.49 6.47
C ALA A 362 0.53 -6.03 5.99
N THR A 363 1.44 -5.72 6.91
CA THR A 363 2.81 -5.29 6.59
C THR A 363 3.60 -6.41 5.91
N ILE A 364 3.53 -7.63 6.44
CA ILE A 364 4.18 -8.81 5.83
C ILE A 364 3.61 -9.05 4.43
N THR A 365 2.30 -8.99 4.23
CA THR A 365 1.66 -9.22 2.93
C THR A 365 2.23 -8.31 1.85
N VAL A 366 2.47 -7.03 2.17
CA VAL A 366 3.01 -6.05 1.20
C VAL A 366 4.51 -6.21 0.99
N LEU A 367 5.29 -6.48 2.05
CA LEU A 367 6.76 -6.53 1.98
C LEU A 367 7.32 -7.89 1.57
N LEU A 368 6.59 -8.98 1.82
CA LEU A 368 7.08 -10.35 1.63
C LEU A 368 7.59 -10.63 0.21
N PRO A 369 6.91 -10.22 -0.88
CA PRO A 369 7.45 -10.45 -2.23
C PRO A 369 8.81 -9.78 -2.46
N THR A 370 9.00 -8.59 -1.91
CA THR A 370 10.26 -7.84 -2.03
C THR A 370 11.35 -8.48 -1.17
N ILE A 371 11.03 -8.91 0.05
CA ILE A 371 11.96 -9.62 0.95
C ILE A 371 12.43 -10.94 0.32
N LEU A 372 11.54 -11.65 -0.37
CA LEU A 372 11.86 -12.89 -1.09
C LEU A 372 12.57 -12.67 -2.43
N GLY A 373 12.79 -11.42 -2.85
CA GLY A 373 13.43 -11.10 -4.13
C GLY A 373 12.61 -11.49 -5.37
N ILE A 374 11.28 -11.57 -5.25
CA ILE A 374 10.41 -11.95 -6.37
C ILE A 374 10.31 -10.80 -7.37
N THR A 375 10.88 -11.01 -8.56
CA THR A 375 10.88 -10.03 -9.66
C THR A 375 9.69 -10.17 -10.60
N ALA A 376 9.15 -11.39 -10.73
CA ALA A 376 8.03 -11.67 -11.62
C ALA A 376 6.73 -11.03 -11.10
N LEU A 377 6.13 -10.14 -11.91
CA LEU A 377 4.94 -9.36 -11.55
C LEU A 377 3.77 -10.24 -11.08
N PHE A 378 3.42 -11.28 -11.86
CA PHE A 378 2.29 -12.15 -11.54
C PHE A 378 2.52 -12.97 -10.26
N THR A 379 3.75 -13.45 -10.04
CA THR A 379 4.10 -14.16 -8.80
C THR A 379 4.01 -13.24 -7.59
N LYS A 380 4.50 -11.99 -7.73
CA LYS A 380 4.40 -10.96 -6.68
C LYS A 380 2.95 -10.65 -6.35
N LEU A 381 2.11 -10.41 -7.37
CA LEU A 381 0.69 -10.15 -7.18
C LEU A 381 -0.03 -11.35 -6.56
N GLY A 382 0.27 -12.56 -7.01
CA GLY A 382 -0.28 -13.80 -6.44
C GLY A 382 0.05 -13.95 -4.96
N LEU A 383 1.28 -13.62 -4.55
CA LEU A 383 1.69 -13.67 -3.14
C LEU A 383 0.99 -12.59 -2.30
N MET A 384 0.82 -11.38 -2.85
CA MET A 384 0.05 -10.31 -2.21
C MET A 384 -1.43 -10.69 -2.04
N VAL A 385 -2.04 -11.33 -3.05
CA VAL A 385 -3.41 -11.84 -2.97
C VAL A 385 -3.53 -12.93 -1.90
N ALA A 386 -2.60 -13.89 -1.86
CA ALA A 386 -2.58 -14.94 -0.84
C ALA A 386 -2.46 -14.35 0.58
N GLY A 387 -1.55 -13.39 0.80
CA GLY A 387 -1.45 -12.68 2.08
C GLY A 387 -2.71 -11.87 2.40
N GLY A 388 -3.34 -11.26 1.40
CA GLY A 388 -4.63 -10.57 1.55
C GLY A 388 -5.77 -11.49 2.01
N ILE A 389 -5.81 -12.73 1.52
CA ILE A 389 -6.79 -13.74 1.98
C ILE A 389 -6.54 -14.12 3.45
N VAL A 390 -5.28 -14.30 3.84
CA VAL A 390 -4.90 -14.56 5.24
C VAL A 390 -5.30 -13.39 6.13
N LEU A 391 -5.00 -12.16 5.70
CA LEU A 391 -5.39 -10.94 6.40
C LEU A 391 -6.90 -10.85 6.55
N ALA A 392 -7.67 -11.05 5.48
CA ALA A 392 -9.14 -11.00 5.52
C ALA A 392 -9.73 -12.03 6.48
N SER A 393 -9.17 -13.25 6.49
CA SER A 393 -9.58 -14.32 7.42
C SER A 393 -9.31 -13.92 8.87
N PHE A 394 -8.12 -13.40 9.15
CA PHE A 394 -7.76 -12.92 10.49
C PHE A 394 -8.61 -11.73 10.93
N MET A 395 -8.84 -10.75 10.04
CA MET A 395 -9.67 -9.58 10.31
C MET A 395 -11.13 -9.95 10.60
N THR A 396 -11.66 -10.96 9.91
CA THR A 396 -13.02 -11.47 10.16
C THR A 396 -13.14 -11.99 11.58
N TYR A 397 -12.22 -12.89 11.97
CA TYR A 397 -12.16 -13.45 13.32
C TYR A 397 -11.93 -12.36 14.38
N ALA A 398 -10.95 -11.48 14.15
CA ALA A 398 -10.59 -10.41 15.06
C ALA A 398 -11.75 -9.42 15.28
N ALA A 399 -12.44 -9.00 14.21
CA ALA A 399 -13.52 -8.03 14.30
C ALA A 399 -14.71 -8.55 15.11
N GLU A 400 -15.11 -9.80 14.87
CA GLU A 400 -16.19 -10.44 15.63
C GLU A 400 -15.83 -10.58 17.11
N HIS A 401 -14.67 -11.18 17.41
CA HIS A 401 -14.23 -11.41 18.79
C HIS A 401 -14.03 -10.10 19.55
N LEU A 402 -13.44 -9.08 18.91
CA LEU A 402 -13.19 -7.79 19.54
C LEU A 402 -14.50 -7.07 19.83
N ALA A 403 -15.46 -7.05 18.89
CA ALA A 403 -16.76 -6.42 19.10
C ALA A 403 -17.55 -7.10 20.22
N ILE A 404 -17.59 -8.44 20.26
CA ILE A 404 -18.28 -9.20 21.32
C ILE A 404 -17.61 -8.96 22.68
N SER A 405 -16.27 -9.03 22.73
CA SER A 405 -15.50 -8.79 23.96
C SER A 405 -15.75 -7.38 24.51
N VAL A 406 -15.70 -6.37 23.64
CA VAL A 406 -15.91 -4.96 24.01
C VAL A 406 -17.35 -4.71 24.48
N PHE A 407 -18.34 -5.30 23.82
CA PHE A 407 -19.75 -5.23 24.26
C PHE A 407 -19.93 -5.82 25.66
N ASN A 408 -19.39 -7.03 25.89
CA ASN A 408 -19.48 -7.72 27.17
C ASN A 408 -18.74 -6.96 28.28
N LYS A 409 -17.59 -6.34 27.98
CA LYS A 409 -16.88 -5.45 28.90
C LYS A 409 -17.74 -4.24 29.27
N GLY A 410 -18.44 -3.65 28.30
CA GLY A 410 -19.41 -2.57 28.51
C GLY A 410 -20.53 -2.96 29.49
N GLN A 411 -21.04 -4.19 29.40
CA GLN A 411 -22.04 -4.70 30.36
C GLN A 411 -21.47 -4.90 31.78
N LYS A 412 -20.25 -5.44 31.90
CA LYS A 412 -19.65 -5.80 33.20
C LYS A 412 -19.18 -4.60 34.02
N TYR A 413 -18.62 -3.57 33.38
CA TYR A 413 -17.91 -2.48 34.07
C TYR A 413 -18.79 -1.44 34.78
N ARG A 414 -20.12 -1.52 34.70
CA ARG A 414 -20.99 -0.66 35.51
C ARG A 414 -21.31 -1.23 36.91
N ASN A 415 -21.05 -2.51 37.15
CA ASN A 415 -21.24 -3.14 38.46
C ASN A 415 -20.08 -2.87 39.44
N ALA A 416 -18.98 -2.25 38.99
CA ALA A 416 -17.89 -1.78 39.83
C ALA A 416 -17.58 -0.31 39.52
N SER A 417 -17.99 0.58 40.43
CA SER A 417 -17.53 1.97 40.61
C SER A 417 -16.98 2.74 39.39
N ARG A 418 -17.69 3.81 39.01
CA ARG A 418 -17.24 4.92 38.15
C ARG A 418 -15.86 5.45 38.59
N THR A 419 -14.76 5.06 37.95
CA THR A 419 -13.51 5.86 37.83
C THR A 419 -12.41 5.09 37.07
N ARG A 420 -12.64 4.65 35.82
CA ARG A 420 -11.52 4.26 34.93
C ARG A 420 -11.80 4.66 33.48
N SER A 421 -10.92 5.49 32.94
CA SER A 421 -10.85 5.79 31.51
C SER A 421 -10.05 4.68 30.84
N PHE A 422 -10.59 4.08 29.77
CA PHE A 422 -9.87 3.15 28.91
C PHE A 422 -9.24 3.93 27.75
N CYS A 423 -7.92 3.81 27.60
CA CYS A 423 -7.23 4.15 26.36
C CYS A 423 -7.36 2.98 25.38
N PHE A 424 -7.77 3.30 24.14
CA PHE A 424 -7.73 2.42 22.98
C PHE A 424 -6.60 2.86 22.05
#